data_AF-A0A1V2ZE78-F1
#
_entry.id   AF-A0A1V2ZE78-F1
#
_cell.length_a   1.000
_cell.length_b   1.000
_cell.length_c   1.000
_cell.angle_alpha   90.00
_cell.angle_beta   90.00
_cell.angle_gamma   90.00
#
_symmetry.space_group_name_H-M   'P 1'
#
loop_
_entity.id
_entity.type
_entity.pdbx_description
1 polymer ?
#
loop_
_entity_poly.entity_id
_entity_poly.type
_entity_poly.pdbx_seq_one_letter_code
_entity_poly.pdbx_strand_id
1 'polypeptide(L)'
;MVDVAPSALSFLRYDMSEAGSAASLFTGSGTGALCGIYVLEFENGQRYVGQTTNIVSRYASHRRHHGDVVAFRFAKCPRARLDEEERAEIRRQEQTHGLRNLTLTGWPGGTGDRAATVEEGKSVLLPWERDRRGKIGEEGASTLPGRFWELARRDDYAVLSEYLAYYVSETIADPFGTQKVLWVLSALPSTKRSRTSRRLFTFSCGILETVFAVEYVEDGVTDVAVRVNVDAPTFDEAVRALGPLPDVFYDREDASYKSAEVASFVFGSWNEFADALEYPPFLEAAYKLNTTMMRRGSSPLRRHHNSFFADDVLRVAATLDSPAGMATEPPQ
;
A
#
# COMPACT_ATOMS: atom_id res chain seq x y z
N MET A 1 -9.42 50.60 -6.70
CA MET A 1 -8.32 49.94 -7.42
C MET A 1 -7.12 49.94 -6.49
N VAL A 2 -6.90 48.82 -5.79
CA VAL A 2 -5.68 48.61 -5.01
C VAL A 2 -4.83 47.68 -5.85
N ASP A 3 -3.78 48.24 -6.41
CA ASP A 3 -2.74 47.57 -7.16
C ASP A 3 -1.94 46.71 -6.17
N VAL A 4 -2.31 45.43 -6.06
CA VAL A 4 -1.53 44.47 -5.27
C VAL A 4 -0.35 44.07 -6.13
N ALA A 5 0.77 44.78 -5.93
CA ALA A 5 2.05 44.40 -6.51
C ALA A 5 2.28 42.90 -6.30
N PRO A 6 2.65 42.12 -7.34
CA PRO A 6 2.92 40.70 -7.18
C PRO A 6 4.04 40.57 -6.15
N SER A 7 3.79 39.87 -5.05
CA SER A 7 4.84 39.63 -4.07
C SER A 7 5.93 38.83 -4.77
N ALA A 8 7.03 39.50 -5.13
CA ALA A 8 8.11 38.89 -5.87
C ALA A 8 8.78 37.90 -4.91
N LEU A 9 8.41 36.63 -5.01
CA LEU A 9 9.12 35.54 -4.35
C LEU A 9 10.62 35.73 -4.59
N SER A 10 11.38 35.91 -3.52
CA SER A 10 12.83 36.02 -3.60
C SER A 10 13.39 34.60 -3.68
N PHE A 11 13.86 34.23 -4.88
CA PHE A 11 14.45 32.93 -5.12
C PHE A 11 15.95 32.94 -4.87
N LEU A 12 16.39 32.07 -3.97
CA LEU A 12 17.80 31.72 -3.84
C LEU A 12 18.09 30.58 -4.83
N ARG A 13 19.04 30.81 -5.74
CA ARG A 13 19.53 29.80 -6.70
C ARG A 13 20.75 29.10 -6.11
N TYR A 14 20.75 27.79 -6.20
CA TYR A 14 21.82 26.91 -5.81
C TYR A 14 22.32 26.18 -7.05
N ASP A 15 23.62 26.24 -7.29
CA ASP A 15 24.26 25.49 -8.36
C ASP A 15 24.36 24.01 -7.94
N MET A 16 24.02 23.13 -8.87
CA MET A 16 23.94 21.68 -8.65
C MET A 16 24.93 20.91 -9.54
N SER A 17 25.74 21.60 -10.36
CA SER A 17 26.70 21.02 -11.29
C SER A 17 27.95 20.43 -10.61
N GLU A 18 28.35 20.97 -9.46
CA GLU A 18 29.38 20.39 -8.59
C GLU A 18 28.74 19.75 -7.37
N ALA A 19 29.14 18.52 -7.04
CA ALA A 19 28.48 17.61 -6.08
C ALA A 19 28.57 18.04 -4.58
N GLY A 20 28.28 19.30 -4.26
CA GLY A 20 28.16 19.83 -2.92
C GLY A 20 26.90 19.35 -2.20
N SER A 21 27.03 18.97 -0.93
CA SER A 21 25.89 18.71 -0.05
C SER A 21 25.17 20.02 0.30
N ALA A 22 23.96 20.27 -0.23
CA ALA A 22 23.16 21.42 0.19
C ALA A 22 22.55 21.28 1.59
N ALA A 23 22.79 20.17 2.31
CA ALA A 23 22.36 20.05 3.69
C ALA A 23 23.01 21.14 4.57
N SER A 24 24.24 21.55 4.26
CA SER A 24 24.92 22.67 4.92
C SER A 24 24.38 24.06 4.53
N LEU A 25 23.60 24.17 3.45
CA LEU A 25 23.01 25.43 2.99
C LEU A 25 21.75 25.81 3.77
N PHE A 26 21.06 24.82 4.36
CA PHE A 26 19.84 25.05 5.14
C PHE A 26 20.07 25.02 6.66
N THR A 27 21.25 24.58 7.12
CA THR A 27 21.64 24.59 8.56
C THR A 27 21.84 26.00 9.13
N GLY A 28 22.07 27.01 8.29
CA GLY A 28 22.23 28.41 8.73
C GLY A 28 20.91 29.15 9.00
N SER A 29 19.76 28.55 8.66
CA SER A 29 18.43 29.12 8.87
C SER A 29 17.69 28.32 9.93
N GLY A 30 17.65 28.83 11.17
CA GLY A 30 17.11 28.16 12.36
C GLY A 30 15.96 27.16 12.13
N THR A 31 16.16 25.95 12.68
CA THR A 31 15.19 24.89 12.98
C THR A 31 13.73 25.19 12.62
N GLY A 32 13.37 24.91 11.37
CA GLY A 32 11.99 24.91 10.91
C GLY A 32 11.90 24.34 9.50
N ALA A 33 10.94 23.44 9.26
CA ALA A 33 10.63 22.94 7.92
C ALA A 33 10.34 24.13 6.99
N LEU A 34 11.24 24.39 6.02
CA LEU A 34 11.10 25.54 5.14
C LEU A 34 10.05 25.24 4.07
N CYS A 35 8.86 25.79 4.29
CA CYS A 35 7.74 25.80 3.38
C CYS A 35 7.95 26.84 2.27
N GLY A 36 7.67 26.49 1.02
CA GLY A 36 7.90 27.40 -0.11
C GLY A 36 7.68 26.83 -1.49
N ILE A 37 8.02 27.64 -2.49
CA ILE A 37 8.01 27.31 -3.92
C ILE A 37 9.43 27.03 -4.36
N TYR A 38 9.62 26.02 -5.21
CA TYR A 38 10.90 25.71 -5.81
C TYR A 38 10.84 25.58 -7.33
N VAL A 39 11.96 25.85 -7.97
CA VAL A 39 12.16 25.70 -9.42
C VAL A 39 13.36 24.81 -9.67
N LEU A 40 13.20 23.79 -10.50
CA LEU A 40 14.30 22.99 -11.04
C LEU A 40 14.68 23.52 -12.41
N GLU A 41 15.96 23.74 -12.63
CA GLU A 41 16.55 24.04 -13.93
C GLU A 41 17.22 22.79 -14.48
N PHE A 42 16.86 22.39 -15.69
CA PHE A 42 17.44 21.23 -16.37
C PHE A 42 18.48 21.65 -17.40
N GLU A 43 19.40 20.75 -17.71
CA GLU A 43 20.49 20.97 -18.68
C GLU A 43 19.96 21.37 -20.07
N ASN A 44 18.79 20.86 -20.46
CA ASN A 44 18.12 21.20 -21.72
C ASN A 44 17.39 22.56 -21.72
N GLY A 45 17.57 23.38 -20.69
CA GLY A 45 16.97 24.71 -20.55
C GLY A 45 15.49 24.71 -20.12
N GLN A 46 14.86 23.54 -19.98
CA GLN A 46 13.51 23.44 -19.43
C GLN A 46 13.50 23.70 -17.93
N ARG A 47 12.31 23.98 -17.40
CA ARG A 47 12.10 24.17 -15.97
C ARG A 47 10.93 23.35 -15.43
N TYR A 48 10.95 23.11 -14.13
CA TYR A 48 9.82 22.55 -13.40
C TYR A 48 9.57 23.42 -12.17
N VAL A 49 8.33 23.83 -11.96
CA VAL A 49 7.91 24.61 -10.79
C VAL A 49 7.07 23.71 -9.88
N GLY A 50 7.36 23.70 -8.59
CA GLY A 50 6.55 22.96 -7.62
C GLY A 50 6.55 23.60 -6.23
N GLN A 51 5.60 23.17 -5.40
CA GLN A 51 5.50 23.58 -3.99
C GLN A 51 5.93 22.51 -2.99
N THR A 52 6.29 22.93 -1.78
CA THR A 52 6.64 22.01 -0.68
C THR A 52 6.43 22.62 0.70
N THR A 53 6.06 21.79 1.67
CA THR A 53 6.00 22.15 3.10
C THR A 53 7.29 21.81 3.84
N ASN A 54 8.22 21.08 3.22
CA ASN A 54 9.52 20.74 3.79
C ASN A 54 10.56 20.58 2.68
N ILE A 55 11.31 21.65 2.42
CA ILE A 55 12.27 21.64 1.32
C ILE A 55 13.44 20.68 1.51
N VAL A 56 13.84 20.36 2.75
CA VAL A 56 14.95 19.45 3.01
C VAL A 56 14.61 18.06 2.52
N SER A 57 13.41 17.57 2.86
CA SER A 57 12.91 16.28 2.37
C SER A 57 12.69 16.30 0.84
N ARG A 58 12.17 17.40 0.30
CA ARG A 58 11.90 17.55 -1.13
C ARG A 58 13.17 17.60 -1.97
N TYR A 59 14.20 18.31 -1.51
CA TYR A 59 15.51 18.41 -2.15
C TYR A 59 16.26 17.07 -2.11
N ALA A 60 16.25 16.39 -0.96
CA ALA A 60 16.81 15.04 -0.84
C ALA A 60 16.11 14.05 -1.79
N SER A 61 14.81 14.24 -2.04
CA SER A 61 14.10 13.51 -3.10
C SER A 61 14.62 13.91 -4.49
N HIS A 62 14.59 15.19 -4.89
CA HIS A 62 14.97 15.61 -6.25
C HIS A 62 16.40 15.23 -6.66
N ARG A 63 17.37 15.36 -5.75
CA ARG A 63 18.76 14.97 -6.00
C ARG A 63 18.92 13.47 -6.33
N ARG A 64 18.02 12.62 -5.83
CA ARG A 64 18.01 11.20 -6.17
C ARG A 64 17.33 10.92 -7.51
N HIS A 65 16.68 11.88 -8.16
CA HIS A 65 15.71 11.54 -9.19
C HIS A 65 15.88 12.27 -10.52
N HIS A 66 16.64 13.37 -10.52
CA HIS A 66 16.88 14.15 -11.73
C HIS A 66 18.37 14.42 -11.90
N GLY A 67 19.04 13.59 -12.71
CA GLY A 67 20.48 13.70 -13.00
C GLY A 67 20.84 14.81 -14.00
N ASP A 68 19.84 15.36 -14.69
CA ASP A 68 19.94 16.48 -15.64
C ASP A 68 19.62 17.84 -14.98
N VAL A 69 19.42 17.90 -13.66
CA VAL A 69 19.18 19.17 -12.96
C VAL A 69 20.50 19.89 -12.72
N VAL A 70 20.66 21.04 -13.35
CA VAL A 70 21.85 21.88 -13.25
C VAL A 70 21.74 22.95 -12.16
N ALA A 71 20.52 23.31 -11.76
CA ALA A 71 20.31 24.22 -10.64
C ALA A 71 18.95 24.07 -9.97
N PHE A 72 18.91 24.49 -8.72
CA PHE A 72 17.72 24.46 -7.88
C PHE A 72 17.46 25.86 -7.31
N ARG A 73 16.23 26.38 -7.43
CA ARG A 73 15.82 27.64 -6.82
C ARG A 73 14.77 27.42 -5.75
N PHE A 74 14.83 28.18 -4.66
CA PHE A 74 13.81 28.14 -3.60
C PHE A 74 13.45 29.53 -3.09
N ALA A 75 12.15 29.74 -2.90
CA ALA A 75 11.59 30.91 -2.24
C ALA A 75 10.67 30.46 -1.10
N LYS A 76 10.90 30.99 0.10
CA LYS A 76 10.03 30.73 1.26
C LYS A 76 8.66 31.32 1.00
N CYS A 77 7.62 30.55 1.28
CA CYS A 77 6.23 30.98 1.13
C CYS A 77 5.38 30.35 2.24
N PRO A 78 4.52 31.13 2.94
CA PRO A 78 3.58 30.58 3.90
C PRO A 78 2.66 29.54 3.24
N ARG A 79 2.34 28.48 3.99
CA ARG A 79 1.51 27.37 3.48
C ARG A 79 0.19 27.82 2.85
N ALA A 80 -0.43 28.87 3.39
CA ALA A 80 -1.70 29.40 2.91
C ALA A 80 -1.63 30.01 1.49
N ARG A 81 -0.43 30.36 1.01
CA ARG A 81 -0.22 31.02 -0.29
C ARG A 81 0.46 30.12 -1.33
N LEU A 82 0.76 28.87 -1.00
CA LEU A 82 1.50 27.97 -1.90
C LEU A 82 0.81 27.81 -3.26
N ASP A 83 -0.49 27.51 -3.28
CA ASP A 83 -1.20 27.25 -4.54
C ASP A 83 -1.28 28.51 -5.43
N GLU A 84 -1.45 29.69 -4.83
CA GLU A 84 -1.48 30.97 -5.56
C GLU A 84 -0.10 31.29 -6.16
N GLU A 85 0.94 31.16 -5.35
CA GLU A 85 2.31 31.50 -5.70
C GLU A 85 2.93 30.48 -6.67
N GLU A 86 2.59 29.19 -6.57
CA GLU A 86 2.96 28.15 -7.54
C GLU A 86 2.38 28.48 -8.91
N ARG A 87 1.07 28.81 -8.98
CA ARG A 87 0.42 29.19 -10.24
C ARG A 87 1.00 30.48 -10.83
N ALA A 88 1.33 31.46 -9.99
CA ALA A 88 1.96 32.70 -10.43
C ALA A 88 3.38 32.45 -10.98
N GLU A 89 4.15 31.56 -10.35
CA GLU A 89 5.49 31.20 -10.79
C GLU A 89 5.48 30.36 -12.07
N ILE A 90 4.56 29.40 -12.19
CA ILE A 90 4.35 28.63 -13.43
C ILE A 90 4.11 29.59 -14.60
N ARG A 91 3.14 30.51 -14.47
CA ARG A 91 2.82 31.49 -15.52
C ARG A 91 4.02 32.37 -15.87
N ARG A 92 4.83 32.76 -14.89
CA ARG A 92 6.03 33.59 -15.10
C ARG A 92 7.11 32.82 -15.87
N GLN A 93 7.30 31.55 -15.54
CA GLN A 93 8.34 30.71 -16.15
C GLN A 93 7.95 30.27 -17.58
N GLU A 94 6.66 29.98 -17.82
CA GLU A 94 6.13 29.63 -19.16
C GLU A 94 6.37 30.72 -20.21
N GLN A 95 6.43 31.99 -19.81
CA GLN A 95 6.70 33.10 -20.73
C GLN A 95 8.10 33.05 -21.35
N THR A 96 9.04 32.36 -20.71
CA THR A 96 10.47 32.42 -21.05
C THR A 96 11.15 31.07 -21.18
N HIS A 97 10.54 29.99 -20.67
CA HIS A 97 11.12 28.64 -20.63
C HIS A 97 10.04 27.59 -20.92
N GLY A 98 10.43 26.47 -21.54
CA GLY A 98 9.56 25.30 -21.64
C GLY A 98 9.40 24.64 -20.26
N LEU A 99 8.16 24.43 -19.81
CA LEU A 99 7.89 23.77 -18.54
C LEU A 99 7.62 22.27 -18.71
N ARG A 100 8.14 21.47 -17.77
CA ARG A 100 7.83 20.03 -17.62
C ARG A 100 6.63 19.76 -16.72
N ASN A 101 5.88 20.79 -16.32
CA ASN A 101 4.69 20.62 -15.48
C ASN A 101 3.62 19.87 -16.29
N LEU A 102 3.35 18.60 -15.94
CA LEU A 102 2.28 17.79 -16.54
C LEU A 102 0.95 18.55 -16.45
N THR A 103 0.26 18.64 -17.58
CA THR A 103 -0.92 19.46 -17.85
C THR A 103 -2.00 19.33 -16.77
N LEU A 104 -2.21 20.40 -15.99
CA LEU A 104 -3.44 20.64 -15.23
C LEU A 104 -4.56 21.00 -16.22
N THR A 105 -5.09 20.02 -16.95
CA THR A 105 -6.33 20.21 -17.71
C THR A 105 -7.52 20.15 -16.77
N GLY A 106 -8.18 21.29 -16.57
CA GLY A 106 -9.53 21.33 -16.00
C GLY A 106 -9.77 22.47 -15.02
N TRP A 107 -9.83 23.70 -15.51
CA TRP A 107 -10.67 24.74 -14.90
C TRP A 107 -11.78 25.06 -15.90
N PRO A 108 -13.06 25.04 -15.48
CA PRO A 108 -13.67 26.30 -15.04
C PRO A 108 -14.60 26.19 -13.82
N GLY A 109 -14.52 27.20 -12.93
CA GLY A 109 -15.63 27.82 -12.19
C GLY A 109 -16.38 27.05 -11.09
N GLY A 110 -16.19 27.43 -9.82
CA GLY A 110 -17.17 27.17 -8.74
C GLY A 110 -16.58 27.18 -7.32
N THR A 111 -17.13 28.02 -6.44
CA THR A 111 -16.68 28.28 -5.06
C THR A 111 -17.11 27.17 -4.07
N GLY A 112 -16.16 26.41 -3.52
CA GLY A 112 -16.37 25.49 -2.39
C GLY A 112 -15.08 24.73 -1.98
N ASP A 113 -14.82 24.61 -0.67
CA ASP A 113 -13.54 24.13 -0.09
C ASP A 113 -13.26 22.61 -0.25
N ARG A 114 -12.01 22.32 -0.65
CA ARG A 114 -11.05 21.28 -0.23
C ARG A 114 -11.49 19.83 0.10
N ALA A 115 -10.85 18.88 -0.59
CA ALA A 115 -9.62 18.20 -0.10
C ALA A 115 -8.99 17.34 -1.22
N ALA A 116 -7.87 17.79 -1.78
CA ALA A 116 -7.05 16.97 -2.68
C ALA A 116 -6.07 16.14 -1.84
N THR A 117 -6.31 14.83 -1.74
CA THR A 117 -5.29 13.89 -1.26
C THR A 117 -4.57 13.35 -2.49
N VAL A 118 -3.53 14.06 -2.93
CA VAL A 118 -2.65 13.56 -4.00
C VAL A 118 -1.60 12.70 -3.33
N GLU A 119 -1.63 11.40 -3.60
CA GLU A 119 -0.58 10.44 -3.24
C GLU A 119 0.79 11.00 -3.69
N GLU A 120 1.75 11.05 -2.76
CA GLU A 120 3.11 11.55 -3.01
C GLU A 120 3.81 10.71 -4.11
N GLY A 121 4.24 11.38 -5.18
CA GLY A 121 5.06 10.77 -6.22
C GLY A 121 6.40 10.30 -5.69
N LYS A 122 6.60 8.98 -5.66
CA LYS A 122 7.92 8.35 -5.54
C LYS A 122 8.59 8.46 -6.90
N SER A 123 9.74 9.12 -6.94
CA SER A 123 10.59 9.08 -8.12
C SER A 123 11.53 7.85 -8.04
N VAL A 124 12.17 7.46 -9.15
CA VAL A 124 13.03 6.26 -9.26
C VAL A 124 14.41 6.64 -9.80
N LEU A 125 15.49 6.13 -9.17
CA LEU A 125 16.88 6.29 -9.62
C LEU A 125 17.14 5.40 -10.85
N LEU A 126 17.59 5.99 -11.96
CA LEU A 126 18.03 5.25 -13.16
C LEU A 126 19.54 5.47 -13.36
N PRO A 127 20.40 4.64 -12.75
CA PRO A 127 21.85 4.81 -12.84
C PRO A 127 22.40 4.37 -14.20
N TRP A 128 23.35 5.13 -14.72
CA TRP A 128 24.12 4.79 -15.94
C TRP A 128 25.01 3.55 -15.76
N GLU A 129 25.54 3.36 -14.55
CA GLU A 129 26.27 2.15 -14.19
C GLU A 129 25.29 1.04 -13.83
N ARG A 130 25.28 -0.04 -14.63
CA ARG A 130 24.35 -1.17 -14.48
C ARG A 130 24.38 -1.79 -13.08
N ASP A 131 25.52 -1.82 -12.42
CA ASP A 131 25.68 -2.45 -11.10
C ASP A 131 25.07 -1.62 -9.96
N ARG A 132 24.78 -0.34 -10.21
CA ARG A 132 24.13 0.57 -9.25
C ARG A 132 22.60 0.53 -9.33
N ARG A 133 22.02 -0.18 -10.31
CA ARG A 133 20.56 -0.30 -10.46
C ARG A 133 19.94 -1.00 -9.26
N GLY A 134 18.72 -0.64 -8.89
CA GLY A 134 17.94 -1.44 -7.96
C GLY A 134 17.69 -2.83 -8.55
N LYS A 135 17.93 -3.89 -7.76
CA LYS A 135 17.55 -5.25 -8.15
C LYS A 135 16.18 -5.59 -7.59
N ILE A 136 15.45 -6.42 -8.34
CA ILE A 136 14.19 -6.99 -7.89
C ILE A 136 14.47 -7.81 -6.63
N GLY A 137 13.71 -7.56 -5.56
CA GLY A 137 13.90 -8.21 -4.27
C GLY A 137 14.82 -7.48 -3.30
N GLU A 138 15.42 -6.34 -3.68
CA GLU A 138 16.28 -5.50 -2.84
C GLU A 138 15.59 -4.18 -2.41
N GLU A 139 14.27 -4.05 -2.54
CA GLU A 139 13.49 -2.83 -2.29
C GLU A 139 13.40 -2.42 -0.80
N GLY A 140 14.18 -3.07 0.07
CA GLY A 140 14.21 -2.87 1.52
C GLY A 140 13.01 -3.51 2.22
N ALA A 141 13.26 -4.27 3.30
CA ALA A 141 12.25 -5.08 3.98
C ALA A 141 11.05 -4.29 4.57
N SER A 142 11.14 -2.96 4.67
CA SER A 142 10.05 -2.11 5.15
C SER A 142 9.08 -1.65 4.06
N THR A 143 9.41 -1.82 2.78
CA THR A 143 8.55 -1.41 1.66
C THR A 143 7.53 -2.51 1.32
N LEU A 144 6.42 -2.13 0.68
CA LEU A 144 5.42 -3.11 0.20
C LEU A 144 6.05 -4.20 -0.70
N PRO A 145 6.81 -3.87 -1.76
CA PRO A 145 7.47 -4.90 -2.56
C PRO A 145 8.48 -5.71 -1.73
N GLY A 146 9.28 -5.07 -0.86
CA GLY A 146 10.23 -5.79 -0.01
C GLY A 146 9.58 -6.83 0.91
N ARG A 147 8.44 -6.48 1.54
CA ARG A 147 7.66 -7.42 2.37
C ARG A 147 7.03 -8.54 1.54
N PHE A 148 6.56 -8.23 0.34
CA PHE A 148 6.05 -9.25 -0.57
C PHE A 148 7.17 -10.22 -0.96
N TRP A 149 8.33 -9.73 -1.38
CA TRP A 149 9.47 -10.59 -1.74
C TRP A 149 10.04 -11.37 -0.56
N GLU A 150 9.99 -10.84 0.66
CA GLU A 150 10.33 -11.61 1.85
C GLU A 150 9.33 -12.74 2.09
N LEU A 151 8.02 -12.48 1.95
CA LEU A 151 6.97 -13.50 2.07
C LEU A 151 7.07 -14.55 0.95
N ALA A 152 7.29 -14.12 -0.29
CA ALA A 152 7.37 -14.95 -1.49
C ALA A 152 8.61 -15.86 -1.55
N ARG A 153 9.61 -15.61 -0.69
CA ARG A 153 10.81 -16.46 -0.56
C ARG A 153 10.65 -17.63 0.41
N ARG A 154 9.52 -17.72 1.12
CA ARG A 154 9.28 -18.84 2.01
C ARG A 154 9.06 -20.11 1.20
N ASP A 155 9.51 -21.24 1.76
CA ASP A 155 9.35 -22.55 1.12
C ASP A 155 7.87 -22.98 1.01
N ASP A 156 7.02 -22.49 1.93
CA ASP A 156 5.57 -22.74 1.95
C ASP A 156 4.73 -21.68 1.23
N TYR A 157 5.36 -20.72 0.53
CA TYR A 157 4.64 -19.60 -0.09
C TYR A 157 3.60 -20.06 -1.12
N ALA A 158 3.91 -21.09 -1.91
CA ALA A 158 2.99 -21.62 -2.92
C ALA A 158 1.67 -22.07 -2.28
N VAL A 159 1.76 -22.91 -1.24
CA VAL A 159 0.61 -23.42 -0.47
C VAL A 159 -0.16 -22.28 0.20
N LEU A 160 0.55 -21.34 0.83
CA LEU A 160 -0.06 -20.13 1.42
C LEU A 160 -0.88 -19.34 0.38
N SER A 161 -0.28 -19.07 -0.77
CA SER A 161 -0.89 -18.27 -1.83
C SER A 161 -2.10 -18.97 -2.46
N GLU A 162 -2.05 -20.29 -2.57
CA GLU A 162 -3.12 -21.14 -3.11
C GLU A 162 -4.37 -21.12 -2.22
N TYR A 163 -4.21 -21.42 -0.93
CA TYR A 163 -5.35 -21.45 -0.01
C TYR A 163 -5.92 -20.06 0.27
N LEU A 164 -5.07 -19.02 0.31
CA LEU A 164 -5.57 -17.65 0.39
C LEU A 164 -6.31 -17.24 -0.89
N ALA A 165 -5.84 -17.67 -2.06
CA ALA A 165 -6.50 -17.42 -3.33
C ALA A 165 -7.88 -18.09 -3.41
N TYR A 166 -7.97 -19.36 -3.01
CA TYR A 166 -9.25 -20.08 -2.90
C TYR A 166 -10.21 -19.40 -1.92
N TYR A 167 -9.73 -19.00 -0.74
CA TYR A 167 -10.55 -18.23 0.20
C TYR A 167 -11.07 -16.92 -0.44
N VAL A 168 -10.22 -16.20 -1.17
CA VAL A 168 -10.62 -14.94 -1.81
C VAL A 168 -11.63 -15.17 -2.93
N SER A 169 -11.48 -16.21 -3.75
CA SER A 169 -12.43 -16.53 -4.84
C SER A 169 -13.81 -16.90 -4.30
N GLU A 170 -13.85 -17.66 -3.21
CA GLU A 170 -15.11 -18.12 -2.62
C GLU A 170 -15.80 -17.06 -1.76
N THR A 171 -15.05 -16.14 -1.14
CA THR A 171 -15.59 -15.29 -0.07
C THR A 171 -15.67 -13.79 -0.39
N ILE A 172 -15.23 -13.35 -1.58
CA ILE A 172 -15.26 -11.95 -2.00
C ILE A 172 -16.08 -11.79 -3.28
N ALA A 173 -17.17 -11.02 -3.21
CA ALA A 173 -18.13 -10.87 -4.30
C ALA A 173 -17.56 -10.24 -5.60
N ASP A 174 -16.61 -9.32 -5.47
CA ASP A 174 -15.88 -8.73 -6.61
C ASP A 174 -14.42 -8.54 -6.21
N PRO A 175 -13.59 -9.60 -6.33
CA PRO A 175 -12.21 -9.59 -5.86
C PRO A 175 -11.39 -8.45 -6.48
N PHE A 176 -11.50 -8.23 -7.79
CA PHE A 176 -10.74 -7.21 -8.51
C PHE A 176 -11.24 -5.79 -8.25
N GLY A 177 -12.55 -5.54 -8.41
CA GLY A 177 -13.11 -4.18 -8.37
C GLY A 177 -13.16 -3.56 -6.98
N THR A 178 -13.03 -4.38 -5.92
CA THR A 178 -13.15 -3.91 -4.53
C THR A 178 -11.83 -3.91 -3.74
N GLN A 179 -10.73 -4.36 -4.37
CA GLN A 179 -9.37 -4.36 -3.80
C GLN A 179 -8.94 -2.95 -3.35
N LYS A 180 -8.15 -2.87 -2.26
CA LYS A 180 -7.63 -1.62 -1.64
C LYS A 180 -8.71 -0.72 -1.03
N VAL A 181 -9.96 -0.82 -1.48
CA VAL A 181 -11.07 0.04 -1.07
C VAL A 181 -11.93 -0.64 0.00
N LEU A 182 -12.44 -1.83 -0.27
CA LEU A 182 -13.33 -2.57 0.64
C LEU A 182 -12.63 -3.73 1.33
N TRP A 183 -11.64 -4.33 0.68
CA TRP A 183 -10.75 -5.30 1.30
C TRP A 183 -9.27 -4.91 1.15
N VAL A 184 -8.47 -5.33 2.11
CA VAL A 184 -7.05 -4.99 2.23
C VAL A 184 -6.26 -6.25 2.59
N LEU A 185 -5.21 -6.54 1.81
CA LEU A 185 -4.25 -7.59 2.11
C LEU A 185 -2.90 -6.95 2.43
N SER A 186 -2.34 -7.28 3.59
CA SER A 186 -1.02 -6.82 4.03
C SER A 186 -0.05 -8.00 4.08
N ALA A 187 1.15 -7.86 3.52
CA ALA A 187 2.25 -8.81 3.70
C ALA A 187 3.12 -8.39 4.88
N LEU A 188 3.50 -9.34 5.73
CA LEU A 188 4.40 -9.18 6.88
C LEU A 188 4.13 -7.91 7.72
N PRO A 189 2.89 -7.69 8.20
CA PRO A 189 2.62 -6.52 9.03
C PRO A 189 3.40 -6.62 10.35
N SER A 190 3.91 -5.48 10.83
CA SER A 190 4.69 -5.41 12.08
C SER A 190 3.82 -5.48 13.35
N THR A 191 2.50 -5.51 13.19
CA THR A 191 1.54 -5.56 14.30
C THR A 191 1.76 -6.81 15.13
N LYS A 192 1.86 -6.65 16.47
CA LYS A 192 2.07 -7.75 17.44
C LYS A 192 3.29 -8.64 17.16
N ARG A 193 4.28 -8.15 16.41
CA ARG A 193 5.53 -8.88 16.17
C ARG A 193 6.33 -9.03 17.47
N SER A 194 6.81 -10.23 17.75
CA SER A 194 7.73 -10.55 18.84
C SER A 194 9.00 -11.22 18.28
N ARG A 195 9.89 -11.68 19.18
CA ARG A 195 11.08 -12.46 18.80
C ARG A 195 10.74 -13.87 18.33
N THR A 196 9.60 -14.41 18.78
CA THR A 196 9.17 -15.79 18.55
C THR A 196 7.89 -15.88 17.75
N SER A 197 7.36 -14.75 17.26
CA SER A 197 6.12 -14.73 16.48
C SER A 197 6.03 -13.53 15.57
N ARG A 198 5.53 -13.72 14.34
CA ARG A 198 5.15 -12.63 13.45
C ARG A 198 3.97 -13.02 12.57
N ARG A 199 3.23 -12.00 12.11
CA ARG A 199 2.21 -12.16 11.07
C ARG A 199 2.88 -12.42 9.71
N LEU A 200 2.41 -13.43 9.00
CA LEU A 200 2.75 -13.67 7.60
C LEU A 200 1.95 -12.75 6.69
N PHE A 201 0.63 -12.74 6.90
CA PHE A 201 -0.27 -11.82 6.25
C PHE A 201 -1.45 -11.44 7.14
N THR A 202 -2.14 -10.38 6.73
CA THR A 202 -3.45 -10.01 7.26
C THR A 202 -4.36 -9.63 6.10
N PHE A 203 -5.46 -10.36 5.94
CA PHE A 203 -6.57 -10.06 5.05
C PHE A 203 -7.69 -9.42 5.86
N SER A 204 -8.21 -8.30 5.38
CA SER A 204 -9.21 -7.52 6.10
C SER A 204 -10.33 -7.08 5.17
N CYS A 205 -11.57 -7.22 5.62
CA CYS A 205 -12.75 -6.64 4.99
C CYS A 205 -13.26 -5.48 5.86
N GLY A 206 -13.40 -4.29 5.29
CA GLY A 206 -13.70 -3.07 6.05
C GLY A 206 -12.66 -2.81 7.14
N ILE A 207 -13.10 -2.79 8.40
CA ILE A 207 -12.23 -2.56 9.57
C ILE A 207 -11.76 -3.84 10.26
N LEU A 208 -12.27 -5.01 9.86
CA LEU A 208 -12.06 -6.27 10.55
C LEU A 208 -11.00 -7.09 9.83
N GLU A 209 -10.00 -7.58 10.57
CA GLU A 209 -9.11 -8.64 10.09
C GLU A 209 -9.91 -9.95 10.05
N THR A 210 -10.20 -10.46 8.85
CA THR A 210 -11.05 -11.65 8.68
C THR A 210 -10.22 -12.92 8.52
N VAL A 211 -9.03 -12.82 7.94
CA VAL A 211 -8.04 -13.92 7.91
C VAL A 211 -6.65 -13.37 8.21
N PHE A 212 -5.90 -14.06 9.05
CA PHE A 212 -4.46 -13.80 9.16
C PHE A 212 -3.70 -15.07 9.49
N ALA A 213 -2.48 -15.19 8.98
CA ALA A 213 -1.57 -16.25 9.36
C ALA A 213 -0.45 -15.72 10.28
N VAL A 214 -0.08 -16.53 11.25
CA VAL A 214 1.00 -16.27 12.20
C VAL A 214 2.01 -17.39 12.07
N GLU A 215 3.29 -17.03 11.94
CA GLU A 215 4.34 -17.98 12.25
C GLU A 215 4.78 -17.82 13.70
N TYR A 216 5.08 -18.95 14.32
CA TYR A 216 5.72 -19.06 15.62
C TYR A 216 7.07 -19.73 15.42
N VAL A 217 8.10 -19.22 16.12
CA VAL A 217 9.44 -19.77 16.10
C VAL A 217 9.81 -20.12 17.53
N GLU A 218 9.89 -21.42 17.81
CA GLU A 218 10.24 -21.99 19.11
C GLU A 218 11.32 -23.05 18.90
N ASP A 219 12.43 -22.93 19.61
CA ASP A 219 13.58 -23.85 19.54
C ASP A 219 14.09 -24.18 18.12
N GLY A 220 13.94 -23.23 17.19
CA GLY A 220 14.35 -23.37 15.79
C GLY A 220 13.34 -24.09 14.90
N VAL A 221 12.22 -24.55 15.46
CA VAL A 221 11.05 -25.05 14.74
C VAL A 221 10.16 -23.86 14.38
N THR A 222 9.63 -23.86 13.16
CA THR A 222 8.70 -22.84 12.69
C THR A 222 7.35 -23.48 12.43
N ASP A 223 6.35 -23.07 13.20
CA ASP A 223 4.95 -23.50 13.06
C ASP A 223 4.11 -22.36 12.51
N VAL A 224 3.03 -22.69 11.79
CA VAL A 224 2.11 -21.70 11.23
C VAL A 224 0.70 -21.96 11.74
N ALA A 225 0.03 -20.92 12.22
CA ALA A 225 -1.39 -20.97 12.52
C ALA A 225 -2.15 -19.95 11.68
N VAL A 226 -3.28 -20.37 11.12
CA VAL A 226 -4.22 -19.51 10.37
C VAL A 226 -5.42 -19.22 11.24
N ARG A 227 -5.74 -17.95 11.44
CA ARG A 227 -6.95 -17.55 12.14
C ARG A 227 -7.97 -16.99 11.16
N VAL A 228 -9.20 -17.46 11.27
CA VAL A 228 -10.31 -17.01 10.44
C VAL A 228 -11.50 -16.59 11.29
N ASN A 229 -12.03 -15.42 11.00
CA ASN A 229 -13.26 -14.92 11.57
C ASN A 229 -14.40 -15.16 10.58
N VAL A 230 -15.51 -15.72 11.05
CA VAL A 230 -16.73 -15.95 10.27
C VAL A 230 -17.96 -15.41 10.99
N ASP A 231 -19.08 -15.26 10.28
CA ASP A 231 -20.37 -14.88 10.87
C ASP A 231 -20.89 -16.04 11.75
N ALA A 232 -20.88 -15.85 13.09
CA ALA A 232 -21.24 -16.91 14.03
C ALA A 232 -22.68 -17.41 13.84
N PRO A 233 -23.71 -16.54 13.69
CA PRO A 233 -25.08 -17.00 13.49
C PRO A 233 -25.23 -17.88 12.24
N THR A 234 -24.63 -17.47 11.11
CA THR A 234 -24.68 -18.23 9.85
C THR A 234 -24.00 -19.59 10.00
N PHE A 235 -22.81 -19.63 10.63
CA PHE A 235 -22.09 -20.88 10.83
C PHE A 235 -22.88 -21.84 11.74
N ASP A 236 -23.39 -21.34 12.88
CA ASP A 236 -24.10 -22.15 13.86
C ASP A 236 -25.42 -22.71 13.31
N GLU A 237 -26.12 -21.95 12.48
CA GLU A 237 -27.32 -22.42 11.79
C GLU A 237 -27.01 -23.59 10.84
N ALA A 238 -25.96 -23.45 10.03
CA ALA A 238 -25.56 -24.48 9.08
C ALA A 238 -25.07 -25.76 9.78
N VAL A 239 -24.30 -25.64 10.87
CA VAL A 239 -23.86 -26.79 11.68
C VAL A 239 -25.05 -27.52 12.30
N ARG A 240 -26.03 -26.80 12.85
CA ARG A 240 -27.27 -27.41 13.36
C ARG A 240 -28.03 -28.20 12.30
N ALA A 241 -27.96 -27.78 11.03
CA ALA A 241 -28.64 -28.44 9.93
C ALA A 241 -27.90 -29.67 9.39
N LEU A 242 -26.56 -29.63 9.33
CA LEU A 242 -25.74 -30.65 8.66
C LEU A 242 -25.20 -31.75 9.59
N GLY A 243 -25.16 -31.53 10.90
CA GLY A 243 -24.71 -32.52 11.87
C GLY A 243 -23.25 -32.36 12.28
N PRO A 244 -22.45 -33.43 12.38
CA PRO A 244 -21.12 -33.38 12.98
C PRO A 244 -20.17 -32.47 12.19
N LEU A 245 -19.43 -31.65 12.93
CA LEU A 245 -18.37 -30.79 12.38
C LEU A 245 -17.14 -31.62 12.01
N PRO A 246 -16.42 -31.25 10.93
CA PRO A 246 -15.08 -31.75 10.69
C PRO A 246 -14.15 -31.48 11.88
N ASP A 247 -13.23 -32.41 12.14
CA ASP A 247 -12.36 -32.37 13.33
C ASP A 247 -11.50 -31.09 13.39
N VAL A 248 -11.19 -30.47 12.25
CA VAL A 248 -10.40 -29.22 12.15
C VAL A 248 -11.06 -28.01 12.81
N PHE A 249 -12.36 -28.05 13.13
CA PHE A 249 -13.07 -26.96 13.83
C PHE A 249 -12.99 -27.08 15.36
N TYR A 250 -11.88 -27.62 15.90
CA TYR A 250 -11.69 -27.88 17.33
C TYR A 250 -11.36 -26.62 18.16
N ASP A 251 -10.69 -25.63 17.56
CA ASP A 251 -10.27 -24.40 18.25
C ASP A 251 -11.15 -23.21 17.82
N ARG A 252 -12.22 -22.98 18.59
CA ARG A 252 -13.19 -21.90 18.38
C ARG A 252 -13.22 -20.95 19.57
N GLU A 253 -13.13 -19.66 19.29
CA GLU A 253 -13.41 -18.58 20.23
C GLU A 253 -14.53 -17.68 19.69
N ASP A 254 -15.60 -17.49 20.47
CA ASP A 254 -16.64 -16.53 20.11
C ASP A 254 -16.25 -15.11 20.55
N ALA A 255 -16.41 -14.14 19.66
CA ALA A 255 -16.14 -12.73 19.92
C ALA A 255 -17.29 -11.86 19.40
N SER A 256 -17.85 -11.03 20.27
CA SER A 256 -18.84 -10.02 19.89
C SER A 256 -18.15 -8.68 19.63
N TYR A 257 -18.11 -8.26 18.38
CA TYR A 257 -17.77 -6.89 18.02
C TYR A 257 -19.05 -6.06 17.97
N LYS A 258 -18.96 -4.74 18.21
CA LYS A 258 -20.09 -3.80 18.01
C LYS A 258 -20.76 -3.94 16.63
N SER A 259 -20.02 -4.47 15.68
CA SER A 259 -20.36 -4.61 14.28
C SER A 259 -20.80 -6.03 13.88
N ALA A 260 -20.42 -7.09 14.58
CA ALA A 260 -20.81 -8.46 14.22
C ALA A 260 -20.57 -9.43 15.37
N GLU A 261 -21.39 -10.48 15.43
CA GLU A 261 -21.10 -11.68 16.20
C GLU A 261 -20.22 -12.59 15.35
N VAL A 262 -19.03 -12.88 15.85
CA VAL A 262 -17.98 -13.56 15.10
C VAL A 262 -17.58 -14.83 15.83
N ALA A 263 -17.47 -15.93 15.08
CA ALA A 263 -16.77 -17.13 15.52
C ALA A 263 -15.35 -17.07 14.94
N SER A 264 -14.36 -17.19 15.80
CA SER A 264 -12.94 -17.17 15.42
C SER A 264 -12.39 -18.58 15.51
N PHE A 265 -11.92 -19.12 14.38
CA PHE A 265 -11.28 -20.43 14.30
C PHE A 265 -9.77 -20.28 14.14
N VAL A 266 -9.02 -21.17 14.78
CA VAL A 266 -7.57 -21.30 14.61
C VAL A 266 -7.25 -22.67 14.02
N PHE A 267 -6.56 -22.67 12.88
CA PHE A 267 -6.06 -23.86 12.22
C PHE A 267 -4.54 -23.92 12.42
N GLY A 268 -4.04 -25.02 12.97
CA GLY A 268 -2.63 -25.21 13.35
C GLY A 268 -1.71 -25.54 12.18
N SER A 269 -2.23 -25.61 10.95
CA SER A 269 -1.42 -25.81 9.75
C SER A 269 -2.14 -25.30 8.49
N TRP A 270 -1.42 -25.25 7.39
CA TRP A 270 -2.02 -24.99 6.07
C TRP A 270 -3.01 -26.08 5.65
N ASN A 271 -2.74 -27.35 5.99
CA ASN A 271 -3.63 -28.46 5.65
C ASN A 271 -4.95 -28.38 6.42
N GLU A 272 -4.92 -28.07 7.72
CA GLU A 272 -6.16 -27.87 8.49
C GLU A 272 -6.97 -26.68 7.96
N PHE A 273 -6.30 -25.63 7.49
CA PHE A 273 -6.99 -24.54 6.82
C PHE A 273 -7.59 -24.98 5.49
N ALA A 274 -6.90 -25.81 4.71
CA ALA A 274 -7.43 -26.39 3.47
C ALA A 274 -8.68 -27.26 3.72
N ASP A 275 -8.61 -28.16 4.70
CA ASP A 275 -9.75 -29.00 5.11
C ASP A 275 -10.96 -28.15 5.53
N ALA A 276 -10.72 -27.00 6.19
CA ALA A 276 -11.77 -26.06 6.55
C ALA A 276 -12.38 -25.37 5.31
N LEU A 277 -11.58 -25.07 4.29
CA LEU A 277 -12.04 -24.48 3.02
C LEU A 277 -12.92 -25.45 2.22
N GLU A 278 -12.76 -26.77 2.40
CA GLU A 278 -13.64 -27.77 1.78
C GLU A 278 -15.03 -27.84 2.41
N TYR A 279 -15.26 -27.18 3.56
CA TYR A 279 -16.53 -27.21 4.27
C TYR A 279 -17.42 -26.02 3.87
N PRO A 280 -18.47 -26.20 3.04
CA PRO A 280 -19.24 -25.07 2.50
C PRO A 280 -19.87 -24.15 3.55
N PRO A 281 -20.40 -24.63 4.69
CA PRO A 281 -20.88 -23.76 5.76
C PRO A 281 -19.86 -22.75 6.29
N PHE A 282 -18.58 -23.12 6.29
CA PHE A 282 -17.50 -22.23 6.70
C PHE A 282 -17.31 -21.11 5.67
N LEU A 283 -17.29 -21.45 4.37
CA LEU A 283 -17.20 -20.48 3.29
C LEU A 283 -18.42 -19.54 3.25
N GLU A 284 -19.63 -20.05 3.44
CA GLU A 284 -20.86 -19.25 3.49
C GLU A 284 -20.83 -18.24 4.64
N ALA A 285 -20.42 -18.68 5.83
CA ALA A 285 -20.28 -17.81 6.99
C ALA A 285 -19.16 -16.76 6.81
N ALA A 286 -18.06 -17.14 6.14
CA ALA A 286 -16.98 -16.22 5.79
C ALA A 286 -17.43 -15.18 4.76
N TYR A 287 -18.08 -15.61 3.67
CA TYR A 287 -18.64 -14.74 2.62
C TYR A 287 -19.64 -13.75 3.21
N LYS A 288 -20.53 -14.22 4.10
CA LYS A 288 -21.49 -13.38 4.81
C LYS A 288 -20.80 -12.29 5.63
N LEU A 289 -19.79 -12.66 6.40
CA LEU A 289 -19.05 -11.71 7.24
C LEU A 289 -18.30 -10.69 6.38
N ASN A 290 -17.54 -11.16 5.40
CA ASN A 290 -16.75 -10.34 4.49
C ASN A 290 -17.64 -9.31 3.77
N THR A 291 -18.74 -9.77 3.18
CA THR A 291 -19.74 -8.91 2.53
C THR A 291 -20.35 -7.89 3.49
N THR A 292 -20.71 -8.31 4.70
CA THR A 292 -21.26 -7.41 5.72
C THR A 292 -20.25 -6.31 6.09
N MET A 293 -18.97 -6.65 6.23
CA MET A 293 -17.94 -5.65 6.53
C MET A 293 -17.67 -4.71 5.35
N MET A 294 -17.60 -5.25 4.12
CA MET A 294 -17.39 -4.45 2.91
C MET A 294 -18.54 -3.47 2.65
N ARG A 295 -19.78 -3.83 2.96
CA ARG A 295 -20.97 -2.96 2.80
C ARG A 295 -20.99 -1.76 3.74
N ARG A 296 -20.18 -1.75 4.79
CA ARG A 296 -20.15 -0.66 5.79
C ARG A 296 -19.25 0.51 5.40
N GLY A 297 -18.54 0.39 4.28
CA GLY A 297 -17.75 1.47 3.69
C GLY A 297 -16.27 1.14 3.62
N SER A 298 -15.50 2.13 3.18
CA SER A 298 -14.08 1.96 2.85
C SER A 298 -13.23 1.58 4.06
N SER A 299 -12.22 0.74 3.84
CA SER A 299 -11.27 0.35 4.88
C SER A 299 -10.31 1.50 5.25
N PRO A 300 -10.16 1.87 6.54
CA PRO A 300 -9.10 2.78 6.98
C PRO A 300 -7.70 2.16 6.82
N LEU A 301 -7.62 0.87 6.51
CA LEU A 301 -6.38 0.11 6.36
C LEU A 301 -5.81 0.20 4.94
N ARG A 302 -6.46 0.92 4.00
CA ARG A 302 -6.03 1.06 2.59
C ARG A 302 -4.54 1.39 2.38
N ARG A 303 -3.92 2.11 3.32
CA ARG A 303 -2.49 2.48 3.28
C ARG A 303 -1.53 1.29 3.46
N HIS A 304 -2.04 0.19 4.03
CA HIS A 304 -1.28 -1.03 4.29
C HIS A 304 -1.48 -2.10 3.21
N HIS A 305 -2.38 -1.84 2.25
CA HIS A 305 -2.62 -2.75 1.14
C HIS A 305 -1.35 -2.98 0.33
N ASN A 306 -0.94 -4.24 0.22
CA ASN A 306 0.18 -4.68 -0.58
C ASN A 306 -0.31 -5.16 -1.94
N SER A 307 -0.26 -4.27 -2.94
CA SER A 307 -0.74 -4.58 -4.29
C SER A 307 0.03 -5.73 -4.94
N PHE A 308 1.34 -5.86 -4.70
CA PHE A 308 2.13 -6.96 -5.27
C PHE A 308 1.64 -8.33 -4.79
N PHE A 309 1.36 -8.43 -3.49
CA PHE A 309 0.85 -9.67 -2.92
C PHE A 309 -0.60 -9.94 -3.34
N ALA A 310 -1.43 -8.91 -3.36
CA ALA A 310 -2.82 -9.04 -3.75
C ALA A 310 -2.98 -9.45 -5.23
N ASP A 311 -2.21 -8.83 -6.13
CA ASP A 311 -2.19 -9.17 -7.54
C ASP A 311 -1.71 -10.62 -7.78
N ASP A 312 -0.75 -11.10 -6.99
CA ASP A 312 -0.29 -12.50 -7.07
C ASP A 312 -1.37 -13.49 -6.59
N VAL A 313 -2.06 -13.19 -5.48
CA VAL A 313 -3.19 -14.00 -4.99
C VAL A 313 -4.31 -14.05 -6.02
N LEU A 314 -4.67 -12.92 -6.64
CA LEU A 314 -5.69 -12.87 -7.69
C LEU A 314 -5.26 -13.60 -8.96
N ARG A 315 -3.97 -13.54 -9.32
CA ARG A 315 -3.41 -14.35 -10.41
C ARG A 315 -3.55 -15.83 -10.12
N VAL A 316 -3.23 -16.28 -8.90
CA VAL A 316 -3.39 -17.69 -8.48
C VAL A 316 -4.86 -18.09 -8.53
N ALA A 317 -5.78 -17.28 -8.00
CA ALA A 317 -7.22 -17.55 -8.04
C ALA A 317 -7.72 -17.75 -9.48
N ALA A 318 -7.34 -16.87 -10.40
CA ALA A 318 -7.72 -16.99 -11.81
C ALA A 318 -7.18 -18.27 -12.49
N THR A 319 -6.12 -18.88 -11.95
CA THR A 319 -5.56 -20.15 -12.44
C THR A 319 -6.16 -21.39 -11.76
N LEU A 320 -6.76 -21.27 -10.58
CA LEU A 320 -7.49 -22.37 -9.93
C LEU A 320 -8.74 -22.77 -10.70
N ASP A 321 -9.45 -21.78 -11.27
CA ASP A 321 -10.66 -21.99 -12.08
C ASP A 321 -10.37 -22.48 -13.52
N SER A 322 -9.09 -22.58 -13.91
CA SER A 322 -8.73 -23.14 -15.21
C SER A 322 -8.85 -24.67 -15.16
N PRO A 323 -9.60 -25.32 -16.07
CA PRO A 323 -9.82 -26.78 -16.09
C PRO A 323 -8.56 -27.64 -16.33
N ALA A 324 -7.36 -27.06 -16.27
CA ALA A 324 -6.08 -27.73 -16.41
C ALA A 324 -5.41 -28.10 -15.07
N GLY A 325 -6.00 -27.75 -13.92
CA GLY A 325 -5.41 -27.96 -12.58
C GLY A 325 -5.71 -29.30 -11.90
N MET A 326 -6.77 -30.02 -12.29
CA MET A 326 -7.00 -31.40 -11.82
C MET A 326 -6.19 -32.38 -12.68
N ALA A 327 -4.87 -32.34 -12.52
CA ALA A 327 -4.01 -33.42 -12.97
C ALA A 327 -4.36 -34.66 -12.15
N THR A 328 -5.09 -35.57 -12.79
CA THR A 328 -5.25 -36.97 -12.40
C THR A 328 -3.89 -37.57 -12.08
N GLU A 329 -3.72 -38.13 -10.87
CA GLU A 329 -2.63 -39.06 -10.59
C GLU A 329 -2.65 -40.20 -11.64
N PRO A 330 -1.48 -40.64 -12.14
CA PRO A 330 -1.45 -41.79 -13.04
C PRO A 330 -1.79 -43.06 -12.25
N PRO A 331 -2.55 -44.00 -12.83
CA PRO A 331 -2.88 -45.25 -12.16
C PRO A 331 -1.61 -46.07 -11.94
N GLN A 332 -1.51 -46.66 -10.73
CA GLN A 332 -0.57 -47.74 -10.41
C GLN A 332 -0.92 -49.01 -11.19
#